data_AF-D9X8S3-F1
#
_entry.id   AF-D9X8S3-F1
#
_cell.length_a   1.000
_cell.length_b   1.000
_cell.length_c   1.000
_cell.angle_alpha   90.00
_cell.angle_beta   90.00
_cell.angle_gamma   90.00
#
_symmetry.space_group_name_H-M   'P 1'
#
loop_
_entity.id
_entity.type
_entity.pdbx_description
1 polymer ?
#
loop_
_entity_poly.entity_id
_entity_poly.type
_entity_poly.pdbx_seq_one_letter_code
_entity_poly.pdbx_strand_id
1 'polypeptide(L)'
;MTTYERDATTLELPWPFAGRENELELVRRSLGGGPRGLVVTGPAGCGKTRLAKEAVRGTDCARAAGTPESRAIPFAAFAHLLPESVTLHRAVHLLSGVRTLLVDDAHLLDDASAALVHQLAVHGRTRLLVVATDGA
;
A
#
# COMPACT_ATOMS: atom_id res chain seq x y z
N MET A 1 48.62 -5.05 -12.02
CA MET A 1 47.24 -5.52 -11.80
C MET A 1 46.87 -5.14 -10.38
N THR A 2 46.36 -3.92 -10.20
CA THR A 2 46.02 -3.33 -8.90
C THR A 2 44.55 -3.62 -8.63
N THR A 3 44.29 -4.53 -7.70
CA THR A 3 42.96 -4.86 -7.22
C THR A 3 42.50 -3.73 -6.29
N TYR A 4 41.40 -3.06 -6.65
CA TYR A 4 40.77 -2.06 -5.79
C TYR A 4 39.82 -2.80 -4.83
N GLU A 5 40.17 -2.88 -3.56
CA GLU A 5 39.25 -3.32 -2.51
C GLU A 5 38.11 -2.28 -2.42
N ARG A 6 36.88 -2.69 -2.72
CA ARG A 6 35.70 -1.88 -2.40
C ARG A 6 35.46 -1.98 -0.91
N ASP A 7 35.86 -0.93 -0.20
CA ASP A 7 35.39 -0.61 1.13
C ASP A 7 33.88 -0.35 1.07
N ALA A 8 33.09 -1.40 1.30
CA ALA A 8 31.63 -1.39 1.20
C ALA A 8 30.96 -0.90 2.50
N THR A 9 31.52 0.14 3.12
CA THR A 9 31.07 0.65 4.42
C THR A 9 30.17 1.90 4.31
N THR A 10 29.65 2.19 3.12
CA THR A 10 28.52 3.12 2.97
C THR A 10 27.25 2.29 2.79
N LEU A 11 26.71 1.77 3.90
CA LEU A 11 25.30 1.39 3.91
C LEU A 11 24.52 2.68 3.70
N GLU A 12 24.14 2.94 2.45
CA GLU A 12 23.30 4.07 2.07
C GLU A 12 22.02 3.99 2.91
N LEU A 13 21.94 4.83 3.94
CA LEU A 13 20.71 5.00 4.68
C LEU A 13 19.65 5.43 3.66
N PRO A 14 18.47 4.78 3.65
CA PRO A 14 17.41 5.14 2.72
C PRO A 14 17.11 6.63 2.89
N TRP A 15 17.01 7.34 1.75
CA TRP A 15 16.85 8.79 1.72
C TRP A 15 15.85 9.27 2.78
N PRO A 16 16.22 10.25 3.63
CA PRO A 16 15.38 10.67 4.75
C PRO A 16 14.05 11.20 4.23
N PHE A 17 12.97 10.86 4.94
CA PHE A 17 11.68 11.51 4.70
C PHE A 17 11.73 12.91 5.31
N ALA A 18 11.77 13.92 4.45
CA ALA A 18 11.90 15.32 4.84
C ALA A 18 10.63 16.09 4.47
N GLY A 19 10.14 16.92 5.40
CA GLY A 19 8.91 17.67 5.25
C GLY A 19 7.65 16.81 5.40
N ARG A 20 6.49 17.47 5.44
CA ARG A 20 5.16 16.83 5.55
C ARG A 20 4.93 16.09 6.86
N GLU A 21 5.57 16.56 7.93
CA GLU A 21 5.45 16.01 9.29
C GLU A 21 4.00 16.06 9.76
N ASN A 22 3.29 17.15 9.45
CA ASN A 22 1.87 17.33 9.77
C ASN A 22 0.98 16.30 9.06
N GLU A 23 1.17 16.09 7.76
CA GLU A 23 0.41 15.08 7.02
C GLU A 23 0.74 13.67 7.48
N LEU A 24 2.03 13.39 7.76
CA LEU A 24 2.46 12.10 8.28
C LEU A 24 1.81 11.79 9.63
N GLU A 25 1.77 12.77 10.53
CA GLU A 25 1.09 12.66 11.81
C GLU A 25 -0.42 12.48 11.63
N LEU A 26 -1.04 13.22 10.71
CA LEU A 26 -2.47 13.07 10.39
C LEU A 26 -2.82 11.65 9.93
N VAL A 27 -2.03 11.08 9.02
CA VAL A 27 -2.22 9.70 8.56
C VAL A 27 -2.03 8.73 9.72
N ARG A 28 -0.96 8.87 10.51
CA ARG A 28 -0.68 7.98 11.66
C ARG A 28 -1.78 8.02 12.73
N ARG A 29 -2.28 9.21 13.08
CA ARG A 29 -3.40 9.36 14.04
C ARG A 29 -4.67 8.71 13.51
N SER A 30 -4.96 8.91 12.22
CA SER A 30 -6.11 8.27 11.57
C SER A 30 -5.99 6.74 11.62
N LEU A 31 -4.78 6.19 11.45
CA LEU A 31 -4.53 4.76 11.55
C LEU A 31 -4.62 4.22 13.00
N GLY A 32 -4.28 5.03 14.00
CA GLY A 32 -4.23 4.63 15.41
C GLY A 32 -5.58 4.57 16.14
N GLY A 33 -6.62 5.23 15.63
CA GLY A 33 -7.92 5.27 16.30
C GLY A 33 -9.06 5.92 15.51
N GLY A 34 -8.82 6.33 14.26
CA GLY A 34 -9.82 6.97 13.41
C GLY A 34 -10.65 5.99 12.56
N PRO A 35 -11.40 6.50 11.57
CA PRO A 35 -12.19 5.71 10.64
C PRO A 35 -11.37 4.59 9.99
N ARG A 36 -11.99 3.43 9.71
CA ARG A 36 -11.29 2.26 9.17
C ARG A 36 -10.90 2.37 7.68
N GLY A 37 -11.16 3.50 7.04
CA GLY A 37 -10.71 3.81 5.70
C GLY A 37 -10.13 5.21 5.61
N LEU A 38 -8.99 5.34 4.96
CA LEU A 38 -8.34 6.61 4.63
C LEU A 38 -7.89 6.56 3.17
N VAL A 39 -8.24 7.59 2.41
CA VAL A 39 -7.79 7.76 1.02
C VAL A 39 -6.86 8.97 0.95
N VAL A 40 -5.70 8.79 0.34
CA VAL A 40 -4.73 9.84 0.05
C VAL A 40 -4.70 10.06 -1.46
N THR A 41 -5.22 11.22 -1.88
CA THR A 41 -5.22 11.64 -3.28
C THR A 41 -4.32 12.86 -3.49
N GLY A 42 -4.12 13.24 -4.74
CA GLY A 42 -3.24 14.33 -5.14
C GLY A 42 -2.60 14.09 -6.51
N PRO A 43 -1.96 15.12 -7.10
CA PRO A 43 -1.30 15.01 -8.39
C PRO A 43 -0.21 13.93 -8.45
N ALA A 44 0.14 13.48 -9.66
CA ALA A 44 1.29 12.61 -9.85
C ALA A 44 2.58 13.29 -9.35
N GLY A 45 3.50 12.50 -8.77
CA GLY A 45 4.79 13.01 -8.31
C GLY A 45 4.81 13.76 -6.97
N CYS A 46 3.67 14.03 -6.32
CA CYS A 46 3.67 14.75 -5.03
C CYS A 46 4.05 13.89 -3.80
N GLY A 47 4.53 12.66 -4.02
CA GLY A 47 5.06 11.79 -2.96
C GLY A 47 4.01 11.08 -2.09
N LYS A 48 2.76 10.91 -2.55
CA LYS A 48 1.69 10.20 -1.81
C LYS A 48 2.09 8.81 -1.36
N THR A 49 2.66 8.02 -2.29
CA THR A 49 3.20 6.70 -2.03
C THR A 49 4.29 6.74 -0.96
N ARG A 50 5.17 7.74 -0.98
CA ARG A 50 6.22 7.86 0.04
C ARG A 50 5.61 8.20 1.40
N LEU A 51 4.70 9.18 1.46
CA LEU A 51 3.98 9.53 2.68
C LEU A 51 3.27 8.29 3.28
N ALA A 52 2.52 7.55 2.47
CA ALA A 52 1.82 6.35 2.92
C ALA A 52 2.79 5.28 3.45
N LYS A 53 3.88 5.00 2.73
CA LYS A 53 4.91 4.03 3.13
C LYS A 53 5.59 4.41 4.45
N GLU A 54 5.82 5.69 4.70
CA GLU A 54 6.38 6.19 5.96
C GLU A 54 5.38 6.18 7.11
N ALA A 55 4.10 6.40 6.83
CA ALA A 55 3.04 6.35 7.82
C ALA A 55 2.87 4.94 8.42
N VAL A 56 3.01 3.91 7.58
CA VAL A 56 2.92 2.49 7.98
C VAL A 56 4.29 1.86 8.28
N ARG A 57 5.36 2.65 8.36
CA ARG A 57 6.69 2.13 8.69
C ARG A 57 6.71 1.65 10.14
N GLY A 58 7.14 0.41 10.36
CA GLY A 58 7.18 -0.21 11.69
C GLY A 58 5.82 -0.69 12.20
N THR A 59 4.78 -0.71 11.35
CA THR A 59 3.47 -1.30 11.68
C THR A 59 3.27 -2.63 10.97
N ASP A 60 2.39 -3.47 11.51
CA ASP A 60 1.92 -4.69 10.85
C ASP A 60 0.91 -4.32 9.75
N CYS A 61 1.42 -4.17 8.53
CA CYS A 61 0.67 -3.66 7.38
C CYS A 61 0.97 -4.49 6.13
N ALA A 62 -0.08 -5.14 5.59
CA ALA A 62 -0.02 -5.75 4.27
C ALA A 62 -0.10 -4.68 3.19
N ARG A 63 0.47 -4.94 2.02
CA ARG A 63 0.56 -3.94 0.93
C ARG A 63 0.11 -4.57 -0.37
N ALA A 64 -0.59 -3.82 -1.20
CA ALA A 64 -0.91 -4.17 -2.57
C ALA A 64 -0.71 -2.93 -3.43
N ALA A 65 -0.30 -3.09 -4.68
CA ALA A 65 -0.08 -1.99 -5.61
C ALA A 65 -0.69 -2.33 -6.96
N GLY A 66 -1.54 -1.44 -7.47
CA GLY A 66 -2.01 -1.51 -8.84
C GLY A 66 -0.91 -1.07 -9.80
N THR A 67 -0.83 -1.73 -10.97
CA THR A 67 0.01 -1.30 -12.08
C THR A 67 -0.78 -1.40 -13.38
N PRO A 68 -0.45 -0.63 -14.42
CA PRO A 68 -1.17 -0.71 -15.69
C PRO A 68 -1.18 -2.13 -16.27
N GLU A 69 -0.07 -2.86 -16.13
CA GLU A 69 0.11 -4.21 -16.67
C GLU A 69 -0.67 -5.27 -15.87
N SER A 70 -0.93 -5.03 -14.59
CA SER A 70 -1.63 -5.98 -13.72
C SER A 70 -3.15 -5.93 -13.88
N ARG A 71 -3.71 -4.89 -14.52
CA ARG A 71 -5.15 -4.68 -14.66
C ARG A 71 -5.89 -5.79 -15.41
N ALA A 72 -5.18 -6.55 -16.26
CA ALA A 72 -5.73 -7.68 -17.01
C ALA A 72 -5.68 -9.02 -16.25
N ILE A 73 -5.01 -9.08 -15.10
CA ILE A 73 -4.77 -10.32 -14.36
C ILE A 73 -5.52 -10.25 -13.03
N PRO A 74 -6.53 -11.11 -12.80
CA PRO A 74 -7.30 -11.10 -11.56
C PRO A 74 -6.41 -11.23 -10.33
N PHE A 75 -6.61 -10.34 -9.35
CA PHE A 75 -5.85 -10.30 -8.09
C PHE A 75 -4.34 -10.05 -8.23
N ALA A 76 -3.84 -9.58 -9.37
CA ALA A 76 -2.39 -9.42 -9.56
C ALA A 76 -1.74 -8.47 -8.56
N ALA A 77 -2.44 -7.39 -8.15
CA ALA A 77 -1.96 -6.49 -7.09
C ALA A 77 -1.77 -7.19 -5.72
N PHE A 78 -2.48 -8.32 -5.51
CA PHE A 78 -2.48 -9.12 -4.29
C PHE A 78 -1.77 -10.46 -4.44
N ALA A 79 -1.09 -10.73 -5.57
CA ALA A 79 -0.52 -12.03 -5.89
C ALA A 79 0.46 -12.58 -4.83
N HIS A 80 1.10 -11.70 -4.06
CA HIS A 80 2.03 -12.07 -2.98
C HIS A 80 1.36 -12.25 -1.61
N LEU A 81 0.07 -11.92 -1.49
CA LEU A 81 -0.73 -12.05 -0.26
C LEU A 81 -1.76 -13.18 -0.35
N LEU A 82 -2.08 -13.62 -1.56
CA LEU A 82 -3.11 -14.59 -1.85
C LEU A 82 -2.50 -15.84 -2.49
N PRO A 83 -3.05 -17.03 -2.21
CA PRO A 83 -2.64 -18.25 -2.91
C PRO A 83 -3.04 -18.18 -4.39
N GLU A 84 -2.38 -18.99 -5.21
CA GLU A 84 -2.78 -19.18 -6.60
C GLU A 84 -4.24 -19.66 -6.70
N SER A 85 -4.96 -19.18 -7.72
CA SER A 85 -6.36 -19.56 -8.01
C SER A 85 -7.33 -19.36 -6.84
N VAL A 86 -7.30 -18.17 -6.22
CA VAL A 86 -8.23 -17.79 -5.14
C VAL A 86 -9.56 -17.26 -5.66
N THR A 87 -10.66 -17.55 -4.96
CA THR A 87 -11.96 -16.90 -5.19
C THR A 87 -12.07 -15.61 -4.38
N LEU A 88 -12.89 -14.65 -4.82
CA LEU A 88 -13.12 -13.40 -4.09
C LEU A 88 -13.50 -13.63 -2.62
N HIS A 89 -14.44 -14.55 -2.37
CA HIS A 89 -14.86 -14.90 -1.00
C HIS A 89 -13.69 -15.39 -0.14
N ARG A 90 -12.83 -16.26 -0.69
CA ARG A 90 -11.66 -16.76 0.04
C ARG A 90 -10.62 -15.66 0.25
N ALA A 91 -10.43 -14.78 -0.71
CA ALA A 91 -9.52 -13.63 -0.59
C ALA A 91 -9.97 -12.66 0.53
N VAL A 92 -11.27 -12.34 0.59
CA VAL A 92 -11.84 -11.53 1.68
C VAL A 92 -11.60 -12.20 3.03
N HIS A 93 -11.83 -13.51 3.13
CA HIS A 93 -11.62 -14.25 4.38
C HIS A 93 -10.15 -14.21 4.83
N LEU A 94 -9.21 -14.43 3.91
CA LEU A 94 -7.77 -14.38 4.20
C LEU A 94 -7.31 -12.99 4.66
N LEU A 95 -7.78 -11.93 3.99
CA LEU A 95 -7.39 -10.56 4.32
C LEU A 95 -8.18 -9.93 5.46
N SER A 96 -9.29 -10.54 5.91
CA SER A 96 -10.06 -10.07 7.06
C SER A 96 -9.29 -10.11 8.38
N GLY A 97 -8.23 -10.93 8.47
CA GLY A 97 -7.34 -11.00 9.63
C GLY A 97 -6.23 -9.93 9.62
N VAL A 98 -6.02 -9.27 8.48
CA VAL A 98 -5.01 -8.21 8.34
C VAL A 98 -5.49 -6.97 9.06
N ARG A 99 -4.62 -6.41 9.92
CA ARG A 99 -4.94 -5.20 10.69
C ARG A 99 -5.01 -3.97 9.79
N THR A 100 -3.98 -3.76 8.97
CA THR A 100 -3.89 -2.63 8.04
C THR A 100 -3.49 -3.12 6.66
N LEU A 101 -4.21 -2.66 5.63
CA LEU A 101 -3.91 -2.90 4.23
C LEU A 101 -3.67 -1.56 3.54
N LEU A 102 -2.45 -1.37 3.04
CA LEU A 102 -2.10 -0.28 2.14
C LEU A 102 -2.34 -0.71 0.70
N VAL A 103 -3.15 0.03 -0.03
CA VAL A 103 -3.40 -0.14 -1.47
C VAL A 103 -2.83 1.06 -2.20
N ASP A 104 -1.72 0.87 -2.91
CA ASP A 104 -1.08 1.89 -3.73
C ASP A 104 -1.67 1.88 -5.14
N ASP A 105 -1.76 3.06 -5.76
CA ASP A 105 -2.31 3.27 -7.10
C ASP A 105 -3.63 2.50 -7.35
N ALA A 106 -4.60 2.67 -6.45
CA ALA A 106 -5.84 1.89 -6.44
C ALA A 106 -6.72 2.03 -7.70
N HIS A 107 -6.50 3.11 -8.47
CA HIS A 107 -7.14 3.37 -9.76
C HIS A 107 -6.64 2.44 -10.89
N LEU A 108 -5.54 1.72 -10.66
CA LEU A 108 -4.95 0.75 -11.58
C LEU A 108 -5.27 -0.70 -11.22
N LEU A 109 -6.09 -0.95 -10.20
CA LEU A 109 -6.51 -2.30 -9.83
C LEU A 109 -7.35 -2.94 -10.95
N ASP A 110 -7.20 -4.25 -11.10
CA ASP A 110 -8.17 -5.08 -11.82
C ASP A 110 -9.51 -5.14 -11.06
N ASP A 111 -10.58 -5.50 -11.76
CA ASP A 111 -11.93 -5.52 -11.21
C ASP A 111 -12.08 -6.46 -10.00
N ALA A 112 -11.37 -7.60 -9.99
CA ALA A 112 -11.43 -8.54 -8.88
C ALA A 112 -10.71 -8.00 -7.63
N SER A 113 -9.55 -7.38 -7.81
CA SER A 113 -8.84 -6.64 -6.76
C SER A 113 -9.66 -5.46 -6.21
N ALA A 114 -10.32 -4.69 -7.08
CA ALA A 114 -11.18 -3.58 -6.66
C ALA A 114 -12.38 -4.09 -5.85
N ALA A 115 -13.02 -5.17 -6.30
CA ALA A 115 -14.11 -5.83 -5.56
C ALA A 115 -13.65 -6.34 -4.19
N LEU A 116 -12.43 -6.89 -4.08
CA LEU A 116 -11.84 -7.32 -2.81
C LEU A 116 -11.66 -6.16 -1.84
N VAL A 117 -11.06 -5.05 -2.29
CA VAL A 117 -10.89 -3.84 -1.48
C VAL A 117 -12.24 -3.30 -1.01
N HIS A 118 -13.24 -3.27 -1.91
CA HIS A 118 -14.59 -2.84 -1.59
C HIS A 118 -15.24 -3.72 -0.50
N GLN A 119 -15.17 -5.05 -0.63
CA GLN A 119 -15.71 -5.98 0.37
C GLN A 119 -15.03 -5.81 1.74
N LEU A 120 -13.70 -5.62 1.77
CA LEU A 120 -12.97 -5.33 3.01
C LEU A 120 -13.41 -4.01 3.64
N ALA A 121 -13.67 -2.98 2.82
CA ALA A 121 -14.17 -1.68 3.29
C ALA A 121 -15.55 -1.80 3.94
N VAL A 122 -16.47 -2.54 3.30
CA VAL A 122 -17.85 -2.72 3.78
C VAL A 122 -17.91 -3.53 5.07
N HIS A 123 -17.10 -4.59 5.19
CA HIS A 123 -17.06 -5.41 6.41
C HIS A 123 -16.35 -4.72 7.58
N GLY A 124 -15.52 -3.71 7.30
CA GLY A 124 -14.91 -2.86 8.31
C GLY A 124 -14.03 -3.62 9.31
N ARG A 125 -13.46 -4.79 8.96
CA ARG A 125 -12.53 -5.52 9.85
C ARG A 125 -11.09 -5.08 9.63
N THR A 126 -10.72 -4.86 8.37
CA THR A 126 -9.41 -4.39 7.93
C THR A 126 -9.40 -2.88 7.86
N ARG A 127 -8.32 -2.25 8.30
CA ARG A 127 -8.09 -0.82 8.11
C ARG A 127 -7.46 -0.57 6.75
N LEU A 128 -8.08 0.26 5.93
CA LEU A 128 -7.62 0.55 4.57
C LEU A 128 -6.92 1.91 4.52
N LEU A 129 -5.70 1.91 3.98
CA LEU A 129 -5.01 3.11 3.52
C LEU A 129 -4.89 3.01 2.00
N VAL A 130 -5.62 3.85 1.28
CA VAL A 130 -5.71 3.79 -0.18
C VAL A 130 -5.01 5.01 -0.76
N VAL A 131 -4.16 4.81 -1.76
CA VAL A 131 -3.51 5.89 -2.50
C VAL A 131 -4.03 5.88 -3.93
N ALA A 132 -4.44 7.03 -4.43
CA ALA A 132 -4.87 7.20 -5.81
C ALA A 132 -4.37 8.54 -6.37
N THR A 133 -4.14 8.59 -7.68
CA THR A 133 -3.74 9.82 -8.36
C THR A 133 -4.98 10.55 -8.87
N ASP A 134 -4.98 11.88 -8.78
CA ASP A 134 -6.10 12.71 -9.23
C ASP A 134 -6.33 12.57 -10.74
N GLY A 135 -7.60 12.59 -11.16
CA GLY A 135 -7.98 12.58 -12.58
C GLY A 135 -7.82 11.25 -13.30
N ALA A 136 -7.61 10.16 -12.56
CA ALA A 136 -7.60 8.79 -13.06
C ALA A 136 -9.00 8.21 -13.29
#